data_AF-A0A0R3WSI9-F1
#
_entry.id   AF-A0A0R3WSI9-F1
#
_cell.length_a   1.000
_cell.length_b   1.000
_cell.length_c   1.000
_cell.angle_alpha   90.00
_cell.angle_beta   90.00
_cell.angle_gamma   90.00
#
_symmetry.space_group_name_H-M   'P 1'
#
loop_
_entity.id
_entity.type
_entity.pdbx_description
1 polymer ?
#
loop_
_entity_poly.entity_id
_entity_poly.type
_entity_poly.pdbx_seq_one_letter_code
_entity_poly.pdbx_strand_id
1 'polypeptide(L)'
;MTKNGDKTTQFSSPFSASYSKLDVVNKPMIKEVFDVEENIWCTKFGVKGKIDMTVVCSTDSQTPPSLIPLELKTGKPSFSYEHQGQVLLYLLMLADRHANRVTNVANYGWLVYLRQTDQSYPSDLVKPQASSFRGLIQTRNHLAASLRRLAFPEESIGGVEEGKTWELPLPPPLYRQRICSWCPYLFACEILRGHRYVYCAIVSFAILASDFYI
;
A
#
# COMPACT_ATOMS: atom_id res chain seq x y z
N MET A 1 63.16 -37.64 1.60
CA MET A 1 62.27 -37.19 0.53
C MET A 1 61.72 -35.82 0.89
N THR A 2 62.18 -34.82 0.15
CA THR A 2 61.56 -33.51 -0.20
C THR A 2 60.03 -33.44 -0.08
N LYS A 3 59.32 -32.33 0.24
CA LYS A 3 59.56 -30.87 0.20
C LYS A 3 58.40 -30.11 0.91
N ASN A 4 58.74 -28.97 1.55
CA ASN A 4 58.08 -27.63 1.62
C ASN A 4 56.54 -27.48 1.78
N GLY A 5 56.03 -26.76 2.78
CA GLY A 5 55.78 -25.29 2.80
C GLY A 5 54.25 -25.06 2.70
N ASP A 6 53.52 -24.14 3.33
CA ASP A 6 53.77 -22.78 3.78
C ASP A 6 52.67 -22.35 4.81
N LYS A 7 52.88 -21.16 5.35
CA LYS A 7 52.40 -20.48 6.55
C LYS A 7 50.93 -20.01 6.59
N THR A 8 50.42 -19.97 7.82
CA THR A 8 49.67 -18.86 8.47
C THR A 8 48.46 -18.24 7.77
N THR A 9 47.28 -18.37 8.39
CA THR A 9 46.43 -17.22 8.75
C THR A 9 45.51 -17.58 9.91
N GLN A 10 45.72 -16.92 11.05
CA GLN A 10 44.70 -16.76 12.08
C GLN A 10 43.64 -15.78 11.54
N PHE A 11 42.36 -16.08 11.74
CA PHE A 11 41.32 -15.05 11.74
C PHE A 11 40.44 -15.25 12.98
N SER A 12 40.56 -14.33 13.92
CA SER A 12 39.89 -14.32 15.20
C SER A 12 38.57 -13.55 15.15
N SER A 13 37.49 -14.25 15.53
CA SER A 13 36.27 -13.75 16.18
C SER A 13 35.33 -12.80 15.40
N PRO A 14 34.11 -12.49 15.90
CA PRO A 14 33.24 -13.19 16.85
C PRO A 14 31.80 -13.31 16.29
N PHE A 15 31.16 -14.48 16.35
CA PHE A 15 29.70 -14.55 16.24
C PHE A 15 29.13 -15.06 17.57
N SER A 16 29.25 -14.21 18.60
CA SER A 16 28.38 -14.32 19.76
C SER A 16 26.97 -13.93 19.29
N ALA A 17 26.14 -14.92 19.02
CA ALA A 17 24.71 -14.73 18.80
C ALA A 17 24.10 -14.21 20.12
N SER A 18 24.11 -12.89 20.30
CA SER A 18 23.23 -12.24 21.27
C SER A 18 21.84 -12.26 20.67
N TYR A 19 21.02 -13.21 21.11
CA TYR A 19 19.57 -13.10 21.01
C TYR A 19 19.15 -11.92 21.88
N SER A 20 19.16 -10.71 21.30
CA SER A 20 18.62 -9.52 21.96
C SER A 20 17.10 -9.68 22.04
N LYS A 21 16.66 -10.11 23.22
CA LYS A 21 15.46 -9.68 23.93
C LYS A 21 14.43 -8.97 23.04
N LEU A 22 13.35 -9.69 22.70
CA LEU A 22 12.11 -9.19 22.09
C LEU A 22 11.93 -7.68 22.31
N ASP A 23 12.06 -6.92 21.23
CA ASP A 23 11.78 -5.49 21.19
C ASP A 23 10.37 -5.27 21.75
N VAL A 24 10.28 -4.72 22.96
CA VAL A 24 9.07 -4.05 23.41
C VAL A 24 8.91 -2.88 22.46
N VAL A 25 8.07 -3.03 21.44
CA VAL A 25 7.81 -1.97 20.47
C VAL A 25 7.16 -0.83 21.24
N ASN A 26 7.96 0.16 21.61
CA ASN A 26 7.45 1.40 22.19
C ASN A 26 6.52 2.03 21.17
N LYS A 27 5.26 2.25 21.57
CA LYS A 27 4.30 2.99 20.74
C LYS A 27 4.88 4.37 20.44
N PRO A 28 4.77 4.86 19.19
CA PRO A 28 5.23 6.21 18.88
C PRO A 28 4.53 7.22 19.79
N MET A 29 5.32 8.16 20.30
CA MET A 29 4.80 9.30 21.04
C MET A 29 4.51 10.43 20.07
N ILE A 30 3.25 10.84 19.98
CA ILE A 30 2.84 12.03 19.23
C ILE A 30 3.40 13.26 19.96
N LYS A 31 4.19 14.05 19.24
CA LYS A 31 4.73 15.34 19.72
C LYS A 31 3.87 16.50 19.27
N GLU A 32 3.39 16.44 18.04
CA GLU A 32 2.62 17.50 17.40
C GLU A 32 1.67 16.89 16.37
N VAL A 33 0.48 17.49 16.21
CA VAL A 33 -0.42 17.23 15.09
C VAL A 33 -0.13 18.31 14.04
N PHE A 34 0.43 17.90 12.91
CA PHE A 34 0.82 18.80 11.83
C PHE A 34 -0.38 19.20 10.98
N ASP A 35 -1.23 18.23 10.64
CA ASP A 35 -2.47 18.47 9.90
C ASP A 35 -3.50 17.36 10.18
N VAL A 36 -4.77 17.63 9.91
CA VAL A 36 -5.90 16.71 10.05
C VAL A 36 -6.66 16.70 8.75
N GLU A 37 -7.03 15.52 8.27
CA GLU A 37 -7.75 15.36 7.00
C GLU A 37 -7.01 15.97 5.80
N GLU A 38 -5.68 15.82 5.78
CA GLU A 38 -4.80 16.43 4.78
C GLU A 38 -5.05 15.85 3.38
N ASN A 39 -5.49 16.69 2.45
CA ASN A 39 -5.67 16.32 1.05
C ASN A 39 -4.35 16.50 0.28
N ILE A 40 -3.82 15.41 -0.29
CA ILE A 40 -2.60 15.44 -1.10
C ILE A 40 -2.92 14.99 -2.52
N TRP A 41 -2.47 15.78 -3.50
CA TRP A 41 -2.47 15.42 -4.91
C TRP A 41 -1.02 15.25 -5.34
N CYS A 42 -0.58 14.01 -5.49
CA CYS A 42 0.78 13.70 -5.91
C CYS A 42 0.80 13.44 -7.42
N THR A 43 1.08 14.51 -8.18
CA THR A 43 1.13 14.46 -9.64
C THR A 43 2.28 13.58 -10.15
N LYS A 44 3.38 13.50 -9.40
CA LYS A 44 4.55 12.66 -9.73
C LYS A 44 4.21 11.18 -9.88
N PHE A 45 3.33 10.67 -9.03
CA PHE A 45 2.92 9.26 -9.05
C PHE A 45 1.48 9.05 -9.57
N GLY A 46 0.77 10.14 -9.87
CA GLY A 46 -0.61 10.12 -10.36
C GLY A 46 -1.57 9.48 -9.36
N VAL A 47 -1.40 9.81 -8.08
CA VAL A 47 -2.24 9.38 -6.96
C VAL A 47 -2.69 10.61 -6.18
N LYS A 48 -3.89 10.55 -5.60
CA LYS A 48 -4.42 11.59 -4.72
C LYS A 48 -5.13 10.95 -3.56
N GLY A 49 -4.98 11.42 -2.34
CA GLY A 49 -5.67 10.84 -1.20
C GLY A 49 -5.82 11.82 -0.06
N LYS A 50 -6.59 11.40 0.93
CA LYS A 50 -6.89 12.13 2.15
C LYS A 50 -6.28 11.38 3.33
N ILE A 51 -5.26 11.96 3.96
CA ILE A 51 -4.63 11.37 5.15
C ILE A 51 -5.47 11.78 6.36
N ASP A 52 -5.90 10.81 7.19
CA ASP A 52 -6.69 11.09 8.39
C ASP A 52 -5.98 12.10 9.30
N MET A 53 -4.71 11.84 9.62
CA MET A 53 -3.86 12.75 10.40
C MET A 53 -2.42 12.70 9.93
N THR A 54 -1.78 13.86 9.84
CA THR A 54 -0.33 13.98 9.66
C THR A 54 0.26 14.45 10.99
N VAL A 55 1.18 13.68 11.56
CA VAL A 55 1.68 13.89 12.93
C VAL A 55 3.20 13.83 12.98
N VAL A 56 3.78 14.55 13.94
CA VAL A 56 5.20 14.44 14.28
C VAL A 56 5.32 13.46 15.44
N CYS A 57 6.03 12.35 15.22
CA CYS A 57 6.14 11.26 16.18
C CYS A 57 7.60 10.85 16.43
N SER A 58 7.89 10.45 17.67
CA SER A 58 9.17 9.82 18.05
C SER A 58 8.91 8.41 18.59
N THR A 59 9.65 7.41 18.14
CA THR A 59 9.52 6.03 18.62
C THR A 59 10.21 5.80 19.96
N ASP A 60 11.22 6.60 20.28
CA ASP A 60 11.90 6.64 21.57
C ASP A 60 12.45 8.05 21.82
N SER A 61 13.09 8.26 22.97
CA SER A 61 13.66 9.57 23.34
C SER A 61 14.93 9.95 22.57
N GLN A 62 15.55 9.01 21.83
CA GLN A 62 16.84 9.20 21.17
C GLN A 62 16.69 9.35 19.64
N THR A 63 15.58 8.87 19.09
CA THR A 63 15.24 8.95 17.68
C THR A 63 14.72 10.34 17.36
N PRO A 64 15.22 10.97 16.29
CA PRO A 64 14.71 12.25 15.87
C PRO A 64 13.22 12.10 15.49
N PRO A 65 12.37 13.07 15.87
CA PRO A 65 10.96 13.05 15.48
C PRO A 65 10.82 13.00 13.96
N SER A 66 9.82 12.26 13.49
CA SER A 66 9.52 12.10 12.07
C SER A 66 8.09 12.54 11.79
N LEU A 67 7.90 13.24 10.68
CA LEU A 67 6.59 13.57 10.14
C LEU A 67 6.02 12.33 9.43
N ILE A 68 4.93 11.78 9.93
CA ILE A 68 4.35 10.51 9.47
C ILE A 68 2.84 10.61 9.24
N PRO A 69 2.27 9.78 8.36
CA PRO A 69 0.83 9.59 8.28
C PRO A 69 0.35 8.66 9.39
N LEU A 70 -0.79 9.01 10.00
CA LEU A 70 -1.54 8.19 10.94
C LEU A 70 -2.91 7.90 10.33
N GLU A 71 -3.25 6.62 10.22
CA GLU A 71 -4.50 6.12 9.64
C GLU A 71 -5.36 5.45 10.71
N LEU A 72 -6.63 5.84 10.81
CA LEU A 72 -7.57 5.34 11.80
C LEU A 72 -8.53 4.32 11.20
N LYS A 73 -8.74 3.20 11.90
CA LYS A 73 -9.73 2.18 11.53
C LYS A 73 -10.69 1.87 12.68
N THR A 74 -11.99 1.95 12.41
CA THR A 74 -13.07 1.68 13.38
C THR A 74 -13.50 0.21 13.44
N GLY A 75 -13.04 -0.62 12.49
CA GLY A 75 -13.38 -2.03 12.37
C GLY A 75 -12.57 -2.96 13.28
N LYS A 76 -12.80 -4.28 13.12
CA LYS A 76 -11.95 -5.29 13.76
C LYS A 76 -10.51 -5.16 13.24
N PRO A 77 -9.48 -5.27 14.11
CA PRO A 77 -8.09 -5.30 13.68
C PRO A 77 -7.84 -6.43 12.69
N SER A 78 -7.54 -6.10 11.43
CA SER A 78 -7.24 -7.07 10.38
C SER A 78 -5.79 -7.00 9.92
N PHE A 79 -5.14 -5.85 10.09
CA PHE A 79 -3.81 -5.53 9.55
C PHE A 79 -3.62 -6.00 8.10
N SER A 80 -4.69 -5.92 7.32
CA SER A 80 -4.72 -6.47 5.97
C SER A 80 -3.84 -5.68 5.02
N TYR A 81 -3.48 -6.30 3.89
CA TYR A 81 -2.64 -5.65 2.87
C TYR A 81 -3.30 -4.39 2.28
N GLU A 82 -4.64 -4.30 2.30
CA GLU A 82 -5.36 -3.11 1.88
C GLU A 82 -5.13 -1.93 2.83
N HIS A 83 -5.25 -2.17 4.15
CA HIS A 83 -5.00 -1.13 5.15
C HIS A 83 -3.53 -0.72 5.18
N GLN A 84 -2.60 -1.68 5.08
CA GLN A 84 -1.17 -1.37 4.94
C GLN A 84 -0.88 -0.62 3.63
N GLY A 85 -1.56 -0.99 2.54
CA GLY A 85 -1.46 -0.35 1.23
C GLY A 85 -1.87 1.11 1.26
N GLN A 86 -2.93 1.45 2.00
CA GLN A 86 -3.33 2.85 2.22
C GLN A 86 -2.22 3.65 2.89
N VAL A 87 -1.68 3.16 4.00
CA VAL A 87 -0.58 3.82 4.73
C VAL A 87 0.67 3.95 3.85
N LEU A 88 1.02 2.93 3.07
CA LEU A 88 2.13 2.99 2.12
C LEU A 88 1.92 4.06 1.04
N LEU A 89 0.71 4.19 0.48
CA LEU A 89 0.40 5.27 -0.46
C LEU A 89 0.51 6.65 0.20
N TYR A 90 0.08 6.79 1.45
CA TYR A 90 0.25 8.04 2.21
C TYR A 90 1.71 8.37 2.46
N LEU A 91 2.55 7.38 2.78
CA LEU A 91 3.99 7.60 2.92
C LEU A 91 4.61 8.14 1.64
N LEU A 92 4.22 7.59 0.48
CA LEU A 92 4.70 8.05 -0.81
C LEU A 92 4.29 9.51 -1.09
N MET A 93 3.02 9.84 -0.84
CA MET A 93 2.47 11.18 -1.05
C MET A 93 3.07 12.22 -0.08
N LEU A 94 3.24 11.85 1.19
CA LEU A 94 3.81 12.70 2.22
C LEU A 94 5.30 12.99 1.96
N ALA A 95 6.06 11.98 1.53
CA ALA A 95 7.44 12.14 1.11
C ALA A 95 7.57 13.12 -0.07
N ASP A 96 6.73 12.97 -1.10
CA ASP A 96 6.75 13.89 -2.25
C ASP A 96 6.43 15.34 -1.86
N ARG A 97 5.47 15.54 -0.95
CA ARG A 97 5.02 16.87 -0.53
C ARG A 97 5.99 17.60 0.40
N HIS A 98 6.66 16.88 1.31
CA HIS A 98 7.36 17.51 2.43
C HIS A 98 8.86 17.20 2.53
N ALA A 99 9.41 16.20 1.82
CA ALA A 99 10.82 15.81 1.97
C ALA A 99 11.84 16.91 1.61
N ASN A 100 11.45 17.91 0.82
CA ASN A 100 12.31 19.06 0.49
C ASN A 100 12.27 20.18 1.55
N ARG A 101 11.33 20.13 2.51
CA ARG A 101 11.06 21.20 3.48
C ARG A 101 11.25 20.76 4.93
N VAL A 102 10.98 19.48 5.20
CA VAL A 102 11.02 18.89 6.54
C VAL A 102 12.04 17.76 6.53
N THR A 103 12.88 17.71 7.55
CA THR A 103 13.82 16.60 7.76
C THR A 103 13.08 15.42 8.38
N ASN A 104 13.48 14.18 8.05
CA ASN A 104 12.87 12.94 8.57
C ASN A 104 11.36 12.82 8.29
N VAL A 105 10.99 12.72 7.02
CA VAL A 105 9.59 12.56 6.58
C VAL A 105 9.33 11.13 6.13
N ALA A 106 8.14 10.60 6.46
CA ALA A 106 7.63 9.34 5.96
C ALA A 106 8.56 8.13 6.20
N ASN A 107 9.28 8.13 7.32
CA ASN A 107 10.16 7.01 7.71
C ASN A 107 9.36 5.75 8.10
N TYR A 108 8.12 5.93 8.54
CA TYR A 108 7.12 4.90 8.84
C TYR A 108 5.75 5.58 8.87
N GLY A 109 4.68 4.81 8.81
CA GLY A 109 3.31 5.27 9.04
C GLY A 109 2.68 4.48 10.16
N TRP A 110 1.61 5.01 10.76
CA TRP A 110 0.97 4.41 11.92
C TRP A 110 -0.48 4.04 11.62
N LEU A 111 -0.79 2.74 11.62
CA LEU A 111 -2.13 2.21 11.42
C LEU A 111 -2.78 1.87 12.76
N VAL A 112 -3.80 2.62 13.16
CA VAL A 112 -4.44 2.48 14.48
C VAL A 112 -5.85 1.92 14.33
N TYR A 113 -6.12 0.79 14.99
CA TYR A 113 -7.48 0.27 15.12
C TYR A 113 -8.11 0.73 16.44
N LEU A 114 -9.18 1.51 16.35
CA LEU A 114 -9.89 2.08 17.50
C LEU A 114 -10.59 1.01 18.37
N ARG A 115 -10.92 -0.15 17.79
CA ARG A 115 -11.53 -1.28 18.50
C ARG A 115 -10.52 -2.26 19.09
N GLN A 116 -9.23 -2.00 18.92
CA GLN A 116 -8.20 -2.86 19.49
C GLN A 116 -8.12 -2.65 21.00
N THR A 117 -8.50 -3.67 21.76
CA THR A 117 -8.52 -3.63 23.22
C THR A 117 -7.26 -4.22 23.86
N ASP A 118 -6.47 -4.99 23.10
CA ASP A 118 -5.26 -5.66 23.58
C ASP A 118 -4.00 -5.29 22.78
N GLN A 119 -2.87 -5.31 23.48
CA GLN A 119 -1.55 -4.94 22.95
C GLN A 119 -0.83 -6.10 22.26
N SER A 120 -1.56 -7.16 21.89
CA SER A 120 -1.01 -8.43 21.40
C SER A 120 -0.65 -8.42 19.91
N TYR A 121 -1.09 -7.40 19.16
CA TYR A 121 -0.90 -7.35 17.72
C TYR A 121 0.51 -6.84 17.33
N PRO A 122 1.13 -7.45 16.30
CA PRO A 122 2.43 -7.04 15.79
C PRO A 122 2.37 -5.59 15.28
N SER A 123 3.49 -4.88 15.46
CA SER A 123 3.65 -3.43 15.30
C SER A 123 2.65 -2.76 14.35
N ASP A 124 1.85 -1.85 14.91
CA ASP A 124 0.97 -0.91 14.20
C ASP A 124 1.72 0.01 13.20
N LEU A 125 3.04 -0.14 13.09
CA LEU A 125 3.92 0.67 12.26
C LEU A 125 4.16 0.01 10.91
N VAL A 126 3.78 0.71 9.86
CA VAL A 126 4.00 0.32 8.47
C VAL A 126 5.28 1.01 7.99
N LYS A 127 6.30 0.23 7.62
CA LYS A 127 7.58 0.77 7.14
C LYS A 127 7.61 0.88 5.61
N PRO A 128 8.28 1.89 5.05
CA PRO A 128 8.54 1.98 3.61
C PRO A 128 9.27 0.74 3.11
N GLN A 129 8.74 0.11 2.06
CA GLN A 129 9.35 -1.03 1.40
C GLN A 129 9.29 -0.85 -0.11
N ALA A 130 10.46 -0.87 -0.77
CA ALA A 130 10.56 -0.62 -2.20
C ALA A 130 9.75 -1.61 -3.05
N SER A 131 9.72 -2.88 -2.65
CA SER A 131 8.90 -3.92 -3.28
C SER A 131 7.40 -3.60 -3.20
N SER A 132 6.93 -3.16 -2.04
CA SER A 132 5.53 -2.80 -1.80
C SER A 132 5.13 -1.57 -2.61
N PHE A 133 5.97 -0.52 -2.64
CA PHE A 133 5.73 0.65 -3.49
C PHE A 133 5.69 0.28 -4.97
N ARG A 134 6.63 -0.56 -5.43
CA ARG A 134 6.63 -1.05 -6.81
C ARG A 134 5.31 -1.74 -7.16
N GLY A 135 4.84 -2.65 -6.31
CA GLY A 135 3.58 -3.36 -6.52
C GLY A 135 2.36 -2.43 -6.54
N LEU A 136 2.30 -1.46 -5.64
CA LEU A 136 1.23 -0.46 -5.58
C LEU A 136 1.21 0.42 -6.84
N ILE A 137 2.36 0.92 -7.28
CA ILE A 137 2.46 1.75 -8.49
C ILE A 137 2.14 0.93 -9.75
N GLN A 138 2.59 -0.32 -9.84
CA GLN A 138 2.21 -1.21 -10.94
C GLN A 138 0.70 -1.45 -10.98
N THR A 139 0.08 -1.71 -9.83
CA THR A 139 -1.37 -1.88 -9.71
C THR A 139 -2.12 -0.60 -10.15
N ARG A 140 -1.66 0.57 -9.69
CA ARG A 140 -2.19 1.87 -10.11
C ARG A 140 -2.08 2.06 -11.62
N ASN A 141 -0.96 1.68 -12.23
CA ASN A 141 -0.76 1.83 -13.67
C ASN A 141 -1.68 0.91 -14.48
N HIS A 142 -1.86 -0.34 -14.05
CA HIS A 142 -2.82 -1.26 -14.68
C HIS A 142 -4.26 -0.74 -14.61
N LEU A 143 -4.63 -0.18 -13.46
CA LEU A 143 -5.91 0.48 -13.27
C LEU A 143 -6.08 1.69 -14.20
N ALA A 144 -5.12 2.62 -14.21
CA ALA A 144 -5.17 3.81 -15.04
C ALA A 144 -5.29 3.46 -16.53
N ALA A 145 -4.55 2.45 -16.99
CA ALA A 145 -4.66 1.94 -18.35
C ALA A 145 -6.06 1.36 -18.65
N SER A 146 -6.67 0.66 -17.68
CA SER A 146 -8.02 0.10 -17.83
C SER A 146 -9.08 1.19 -17.88
N LEU A 147 -9.01 2.19 -17.01
CA LEU A 147 -9.92 3.34 -17.03
C LEU A 147 -9.78 4.17 -18.31
N ARG A 148 -8.56 4.35 -18.81
CA ARG A 148 -8.34 5.03 -20.09
C ARG A 148 -9.03 4.32 -21.25
N ARG A 149 -8.94 2.99 -21.34
CA ARG A 149 -9.64 2.20 -22.37
C ARG A 149 -11.16 2.32 -22.27
N LEU A 150 -11.70 2.46 -21.06
CA LEU A 150 -13.14 2.67 -20.84
C LEU A 150 -13.58 4.09 -21.22
N ALA A 151 -12.75 5.10 -20.94
CA ALA A 151 -13.04 6.50 -21.24
C ALA A 151 -12.88 6.85 -22.73
N PHE A 152 -11.98 6.16 -23.44
CA PHE A 152 -11.68 6.42 -24.86
C PHE A 152 -11.72 5.13 -25.69
N PRO A 153 -12.92 4.57 -25.96
CA PRO A 153 -13.05 3.28 -26.66
C PRO A 153 -12.61 3.34 -28.13
N GLU A 154 -12.84 4.47 -28.80
CA GLU A 154 -12.59 4.65 -30.24
C GLU A 154 -11.10 4.59 -30.60
N GLU A 155 -10.18 5.00 -29.71
CA GLU A 155 -8.73 4.89 -29.93
C GLU A 155 -8.22 3.45 -29.81
N SER A 156 -8.99 2.56 -29.18
CA SER A 156 -8.61 1.16 -28.93
C SER A 156 -9.15 0.17 -29.96
N ILE A 157 -10.05 0.62 -30.84
CA ILE A 157 -10.63 -0.18 -31.92
C ILE A 157 -10.08 0.37 -33.24
N GLY A 158 -9.01 -0.25 -33.73
CA GLY A 158 -8.59 -0.01 -35.11
C GLY A 158 -9.70 -0.45 -36.08
N GLY A 159 -10.41 0.52 -36.65
CA GLY A 159 -11.46 0.30 -37.65
C GLY A 159 -12.75 -0.28 -37.06
N VAL A 160 -13.84 0.48 -37.14
CA VAL A 160 -15.19 -0.03 -36.88
C VAL A 160 -15.55 -0.97 -38.03
N GLU A 161 -15.46 -2.28 -37.82
CA GLU A 161 -16.14 -3.23 -38.70
C GLU A 161 -17.64 -3.20 -38.40
N GLU A 162 -18.45 -2.90 -39.42
CA GLU A 162 -19.92 -2.87 -39.32
C GLU A 162 -20.44 -4.21 -38.77
N GLY A 163 -21.18 -4.16 -37.66
CA GLY A 163 -21.86 -5.32 -37.07
C GLY A 163 -21.25 -5.90 -35.80
N LYS A 164 -20.14 -5.34 -35.27
CA LYS A 164 -19.60 -5.79 -33.96
C LYS A 164 -20.31 -5.10 -32.80
N THR A 165 -20.99 -5.88 -31.95
CA THR A 165 -21.55 -5.40 -30.69
C THR A 165 -20.45 -4.75 -29.85
N TRP A 166 -20.68 -3.52 -29.38
CA TRP A 166 -19.73 -2.85 -28.49
C TRP A 166 -19.60 -3.64 -27.17
N GLU A 167 -18.39 -4.08 -26.86
CA GLU A 167 -18.06 -4.75 -25.61
C GLU A 167 -17.25 -3.81 -24.71
N LEU A 168 -17.62 -3.73 -23.43
CA LEU A 168 -16.83 -2.98 -22.45
C LEU A 168 -15.47 -3.66 -22.26
N PRO A 169 -14.34 -2.95 -22.43
CA PRO A 169 -12.99 -3.49 -22.23
C PRO A 169 -12.64 -3.61 -20.74
N LEU A 170 -13.48 -4.34 -19.98
CA LEU A 170 -13.23 -4.65 -18.57
C LEU A 170 -12.02 -5.58 -18.44
N PRO A 171 -11.24 -5.47 -17.34
CA PRO A 171 -10.24 -6.47 -16.99
C PRO A 171 -10.86 -7.87 -16.97
N PRO A 172 -10.09 -8.94 -17.21
CA PRO A 172 -10.60 -10.31 -17.12
C PRO A 172 -11.11 -10.62 -15.70
N PRO A 173 -12.05 -11.56 -15.56
CA PRO A 173 -12.53 -11.98 -14.25
C PRO A 173 -11.42 -12.55 -13.37
N LEU A 174 -11.54 -12.33 -12.06
CA LEU A 174 -10.79 -13.12 -11.09
C LEU A 174 -11.39 -14.52 -10.97
N TYR A 175 -10.66 -15.56 -11.35
CA TYR A 175 -11.13 -16.96 -11.19
C TYR A 175 -10.95 -17.47 -9.74
N ARG A 176 -11.50 -16.74 -8.75
CA ARG A 176 -11.37 -17.06 -7.32
C ARG A 176 -12.70 -16.87 -6.59
N GLN A 177 -13.49 -17.94 -6.51
CA GLN A 177 -14.85 -17.93 -5.93
C GLN A 177 -14.93 -17.28 -4.55
N ARG A 178 -13.95 -17.53 -3.67
CA ARG A 178 -13.91 -16.90 -2.34
C ARG A 178 -13.89 -15.38 -2.43
N ILE A 179 -13.13 -14.80 -3.34
CA ILE A 179 -13.02 -13.33 -3.46
C ILE A 179 -14.31 -12.73 -4.03
N CYS A 180 -14.90 -13.39 -5.03
CA CYS A 180 -16.13 -12.94 -5.69
C CYS A 180 -17.34 -12.98 -4.77
N SER A 181 -17.43 -13.97 -3.89
CA SER A 181 -18.56 -14.13 -2.96
C SER A 181 -18.70 -12.98 -1.95
N TRP A 182 -17.61 -12.25 -1.70
CA TRP A 182 -17.60 -11.08 -0.81
C TRP A 182 -17.46 -9.76 -1.59
N CYS A 183 -17.54 -9.80 -2.92
CA CYS A 183 -17.41 -8.60 -3.73
C CYS A 183 -18.72 -7.79 -3.72
N PRO A 184 -18.69 -6.51 -3.32
CA PRO A 184 -19.87 -5.64 -3.39
C PRO A 184 -20.32 -5.34 -4.82
N TYR A 185 -19.45 -5.53 -5.83
CA TYR A 185 -19.73 -5.29 -7.24
C TYR A 185 -20.11 -6.56 -8.02
N LEU A 186 -20.40 -7.68 -7.35
CA LEU A 186 -20.74 -8.94 -8.03
C LEU A 186 -21.89 -8.75 -9.03
N PHE A 187 -22.98 -8.10 -8.62
CA PHE A 187 -24.13 -7.85 -9.49
C PHE A 187 -23.79 -6.97 -10.70
N ALA A 188 -23.08 -5.86 -10.49
CA ALA A 188 -22.65 -4.97 -11.57
C ALA A 188 -21.70 -5.69 -12.55
N CYS A 189 -20.78 -6.49 -12.02
CA CYS A 189 -19.86 -7.28 -12.84
C CYS A 189 -20.59 -8.34 -13.69
N GLU A 190 -21.70 -8.91 -13.20
CA GLU A 190 -22.50 -9.88 -13.93
C GLU A 190 -23.27 -9.20 -15.08
N ILE A 191 -23.92 -8.07 -14.80
CA ILE A 191 -24.62 -7.27 -15.81
C ILE A 191 -23.67 -6.82 -16.92
N LEU A 192 -22.53 -6.22 -16.53
CA LEU A 192 -21.60 -5.63 -17.49
C LEU A 192 -20.89 -6.66 -18.38
N ARG A 193 -20.89 -7.94 -18.01
CA ARG A 193 -20.33 -9.03 -18.83
C ARG A 193 -21.37 -9.80 -19.64
N GLY A 194 -22.67 -9.53 -19.45
CA GLY A 194 -23.77 -10.16 -20.16
C GLY A 194 -23.97 -11.64 -19.81
N HIS A 195 -25.20 -12.14 -19.97
CA HIS A 195 -25.63 -13.53 -19.74
C HIS A 195 -24.98 -14.59 -20.66
N ARG A 196 -23.75 -14.36 -21.15
CA ARG A 196 -22.97 -15.35 -21.92
C ARG A 196 -21.83 -15.97 -21.11
N TYR A 197 -21.51 -15.40 -19.95
CA TYR A 197 -20.50 -15.94 -19.03
C TYR A 197 -21.05 -15.93 -17.60
N VAL A 198 -21.75 -17.00 -17.22
CA VAL A 198 -22.22 -17.26 -15.85
C VAL A 198 -21.03 -17.62 -14.96
N TYR A 199 -19.99 -16.78 -14.86
CA TYR A 199 -18.95 -16.85 -13.83
C TYR A 199 -18.38 -15.44 -13.62
N CYS A 200 -19.02 -14.74 -12.69
CA CYS A 200 -18.79 -13.34 -12.36
C CYS A 200 -17.58 -13.15 -11.43
N ALA A 201 -16.75 -12.12 -11.70
CA ALA A 201 -15.70 -11.68 -10.78
C ALA A 201 -15.02 -10.36 -11.17
N ILE A 202 -15.15 -9.32 -10.34
CA ILE A 202 -14.24 -8.19 -10.19
C ILE A 202 -13.94 -8.10 -8.70
N VAL A 203 -12.68 -7.96 -8.27
CA VAL A 203 -12.23 -7.28 -7.04
C VAL A 203 -10.88 -6.67 -7.45
N SER A 204 -10.64 -5.38 -7.36
CA SER A 204 -10.63 -4.57 -6.15
C SER A 204 -11.07 -3.14 -6.47
N PHE A 205 -12.20 -2.65 -5.94
CA PHE A 205 -12.53 -1.22 -6.03
C PHE A 205 -13.50 -0.73 -4.93
N ALA A 206 -13.37 -1.18 -3.68
CA ALA A 206 -14.25 -0.71 -2.59
C ALA A 206 -13.53 -0.17 -1.34
N ILE A 207 -12.21 -0.02 -1.36
CA ILE A 207 -11.47 0.57 -0.21
C ILE A 207 -10.73 1.87 -0.60
N LEU A 208 -10.79 2.28 -1.87
CA LEU A 208 -10.20 3.55 -2.34
C LEU A 208 -11.25 4.60 -2.75
N ALA A 209 -12.51 4.22 -2.95
CA ALA A 209 -13.51 5.12 -3.55
C ALA A 209 -14.15 6.13 -2.57
N SER A 210 -13.93 6.00 -1.26
CA SER A 210 -14.37 7.03 -0.30
C SER A 210 -13.40 8.22 -0.24
N ASP A 211 -12.13 8.05 -0.59
CA ASP A 211 -11.07 9.05 -0.35
C ASP A 211 -10.16 9.34 -1.55
N PHE A 212 -10.34 8.63 -2.67
CA PHE A 212 -9.57 8.79 -3.90
C PHE A 212 -10.55 8.99 -5.07
N TYR A 213 -10.85 10.24 -5.41
CA TYR A 213 -11.30 10.55 -6.76
C TYR A 213 -10.10 10.37 -7.73
N ILE A 214 -10.30 10.35 -9.05
CA ILE A 214 -9.20 10.52 -10.04
C ILE A 214 -9.16 11.97 -10.49
#